data_AF-A0A8D2D0E3-F1
#
_entry.id   AF-A0A8D2D0E3-F1
#
_cell.length_a   1.000
_cell.length_b   1.000
_cell.length_c   1.000
_cell.angle_alpha   90.00
_cell.angle_beta   90.00
_cell.angle_gamma   90.00
#
_symmetry.space_group_name_H-M   'P 1'
#
loop_
_entity.id
_entity.type
_entity.pdbx_description
1 polymer ?
#
loop_
_entity_poly.entity_id
_entity_poly.type
_entity_poly.pdbx_seq_one_letter_code
_entity_poly.pdbx_strand_id
1 'polypeptide(L)'
;MLETLRERLLSVQQDFASGYEDTWAALHRRAKECANAGELVDSEVVMLSAHWEKKKSSLIELQEQLQQLPGLIADLESMAANLAHLEASFEEVENHLLHLEDLCGQYELERYKHMQSQHLENYKKSKRKELETFKAELNAEHTQKVLEMEHTQQMKLKERQKFFEEAFQQDMEQYLSTGYLQIAERREPMGSMSSMEVNVDMLEQMDLMDISDQEALDVFLNSGGEENPVLSPGLGPETDTCQNEITLQVPNASESLPESPSAPSVCTESATLDPSEGGECPLVQSDEEEVQVDTALATSHADSQATPDASDDSDSNQEV
;
A
#
# COMPACT_ATOMS: atom_id res chain seq x y z
N MET A 1 -143.81 8.80 37.91
CA MET A 1 -143.70 7.39 37.47
C MET A 1 -143.08 7.29 36.08
N LEU A 2 -143.75 7.73 35.00
CA LEU A 2 -143.15 7.72 33.65
C LEU A 2 -141.89 8.58 33.56
N GLU A 3 -141.93 9.84 34.02
CA GLU A 3 -140.74 10.71 34.06
C GLU A 3 -139.60 10.08 34.87
N THR A 4 -139.91 9.46 36.01
CA THR A 4 -138.97 8.76 36.89
C THR A 4 -138.32 7.53 36.25
N LEU A 5 -138.97 6.93 35.24
CA LEU A 5 -138.42 5.86 34.40
C LEU A 5 -137.55 6.43 33.28
N ARG A 6 -137.97 7.56 32.69
CA ARG A 6 -137.23 8.31 31.67
C ARG A 6 -135.90 8.85 32.22
N GLU A 7 -135.92 9.45 33.41
CA GLU A 7 -134.74 9.93 34.14
C GLU A 7 -133.74 8.79 34.42
N ARG A 8 -134.23 7.63 34.87
CA ARG A 8 -133.38 6.44 35.10
C ARG A 8 -132.81 5.87 33.81
N LEU A 9 -133.58 5.84 32.72
CA LEU A 9 -133.09 5.41 31.41
C LEU A 9 -132.03 6.38 30.87
N LEU A 10 -132.23 7.69 31.03
CA LEU A 10 -131.25 8.72 30.69
C LEU A 10 -129.97 8.58 31.51
N SER A 11 -130.05 8.36 32.83
CA SER A 11 -128.88 8.05 33.66
C SER A 11 -128.15 6.83 33.10
N VAL A 12 -128.81 5.68 32.97
CA VAL A 12 -128.15 4.44 32.50
C VAL A 12 -127.56 4.59 31.09
N GLN A 13 -128.18 5.36 30.21
CA GLN A 13 -127.60 5.68 28.89
C GLN A 13 -126.39 6.62 28.98
N GLN A 14 -126.43 7.62 29.86
CA GLN A 14 -125.34 8.55 30.09
C GLN A 14 -124.15 7.87 30.81
N ASP A 15 -124.42 7.01 31.79
CA ASP A 15 -123.46 6.20 32.54
C ASP A 15 -122.79 5.14 31.63
N PHE A 16 -123.53 4.57 30.67
CA PHE A 16 -122.98 3.68 29.65
C PHE A 16 -122.14 4.45 28.62
N ALA A 17 -122.58 5.64 28.21
CA ALA A 17 -121.85 6.48 27.26
C ALA A 17 -120.53 6.99 27.87
N SER A 18 -120.54 7.48 29.11
CA SER A 18 -119.32 7.92 29.81
C SER A 18 -118.37 6.76 30.08
N GLY A 19 -118.87 5.59 30.50
CA GLY A 19 -118.05 4.39 30.65
C GLY A 19 -117.37 3.93 29.34
N TYR A 20 -118.04 4.12 28.19
CA TYR A 20 -117.42 3.90 26.88
C TYR A 20 -116.40 4.99 26.53
N GLU A 21 -116.70 6.27 26.79
CA GLU A 21 -115.79 7.39 26.57
C GLU A 21 -114.50 7.27 27.41
N ASP A 22 -114.61 6.96 28.70
CA ASP A 22 -113.49 6.74 29.61
C ASP A 22 -112.62 5.54 29.18
N THR A 23 -113.24 4.42 28.79
CA THR A 23 -112.48 3.23 28.34
C THR A 23 -111.82 3.44 26.99
N TRP A 24 -112.45 4.20 26.07
CA TRP A 24 -111.88 4.62 24.80
C TRP A 24 -110.71 5.61 24.99
N ALA A 25 -110.87 6.61 25.86
CA ALA A 25 -109.80 7.54 26.23
C ALA A 25 -108.62 6.83 26.92
N ALA A 26 -108.89 5.87 27.81
CA ALA A 26 -107.88 5.04 28.44
C ALA A 26 -107.19 4.07 27.46
N LEU A 27 -107.87 3.64 26.38
CA LEU A 27 -107.26 2.88 25.29
C LEU A 27 -106.36 3.76 24.42
N HIS A 28 -106.83 4.93 24.00
CA HIS A 28 -106.02 5.88 23.22
C HIS A 28 -104.80 6.39 23.98
N ARG A 29 -104.91 6.62 25.29
CA ARG A 29 -103.77 6.96 26.16
C ARG A 29 -102.70 5.86 26.12
N ARG A 30 -103.08 4.61 26.38
CA ARG A 30 -102.17 3.45 26.33
C ARG A 30 -101.60 3.19 24.93
N ALA A 31 -102.38 3.40 23.88
CA ALA A 31 -101.89 3.31 22.50
C ALA A 31 -100.80 4.35 22.21
N LYS A 32 -100.96 5.59 22.71
CA LYS A 32 -99.94 6.63 22.60
C LYS A 32 -98.71 6.35 23.48
N GLU A 33 -98.90 5.88 24.71
CA GLU A 33 -97.82 5.46 25.59
C GLU A 33 -97.00 4.30 24.96
N CYS A 34 -97.68 3.34 24.32
CA CYS A 34 -97.05 2.26 23.58
C CYS A 34 -96.32 2.73 22.31
N ALA A 35 -96.87 3.72 21.58
CA ALA A 35 -96.21 4.31 20.43
C ALA A 35 -94.93 5.06 20.83
N ASN A 36 -95.00 5.92 21.85
CA ASN A 36 -93.84 6.61 22.42
C ASN A 36 -92.76 5.61 22.89
N ALA A 37 -93.15 4.51 23.53
CA ALA A 37 -92.20 3.46 23.95
C ALA A 37 -91.56 2.74 22.75
N GLY A 38 -92.31 2.54 21.66
CA GLY A 38 -91.78 2.03 20.39
C GLY A 38 -90.75 2.98 19.76
N GLU A 39 -91.05 4.28 19.71
CA GLU A 39 -90.13 5.31 19.18
C GLU A 39 -88.81 5.39 19.97
N LEU A 40 -88.85 5.20 21.29
CA LEU A 40 -87.65 5.13 22.13
C LEU A 40 -86.81 3.88 21.82
N VAL A 41 -87.43 2.70 21.73
CA VAL A 41 -86.72 1.45 21.42
C VAL A 41 -86.16 1.47 19.99
N ASP A 42 -86.88 2.01 19.02
CA ASP A 42 -86.39 2.20 17.65
C ASP A 42 -85.17 3.13 17.62
N SER A 43 -85.21 4.24 18.37
CA SER A 43 -84.07 5.16 18.53
C SER A 43 -82.84 4.47 19.14
N GLU A 44 -83.02 3.61 20.16
CA GLU A 44 -81.94 2.82 20.75
C GLU A 44 -81.36 1.78 19.78
N VAL A 45 -82.21 1.11 18.99
CA VAL A 45 -81.80 0.14 17.97
C VAL A 45 -81.04 0.80 16.81
N VAL A 46 -81.47 1.99 16.37
CA VAL A 46 -80.75 2.80 15.37
C VAL A 46 -79.38 3.24 15.91
N MET A 47 -79.30 3.72 17.15
CA MET A 47 -78.03 4.09 17.77
C MET A 47 -77.08 2.89 17.97
N LEU A 48 -77.61 1.73 18.37
CA LEU A 48 -76.82 0.52 18.56
C LEU A 48 -76.30 -0.05 17.22
N SER A 49 -77.13 -0.06 16.17
CA SER A 49 -76.72 -0.51 14.84
C SER A 49 -75.67 0.44 14.20
N ALA A 50 -75.80 1.76 14.38
CA ALA A 50 -74.78 2.72 13.96
C ALA A 50 -73.44 2.51 14.70
N HIS A 51 -73.47 2.23 16.01
CA HIS A 51 -72.26 1.89 16.76
C HIS A 51 -71.65 0.55 16.33
N TRP A 52 -72.48 -0.46 16.05
CA TRP A 52 -72.04 -1.76 15.54
C TRP A 52 -71.35 -1.64 14.18
N GLU A 53 -71.97 -0.97 13.22
CA GLU A 53 -71.39 -0.78 11.88
C GLU A 53 -70.09 0.03 11.95
N LYS A 54 -69.99 1.05 12.82
CA LYS A 54 -68.71 1.74 13.06
C LYS A 54 -67.63 0.79 13.60
N LYS A 55 -67.96 -0.07 14.57
CA LYS A 55 -67.00 -1.05 15.13
C LYS A 55 -66.58 -2.10 14.09
N LYS A 56 -67.50 -2.51 13.22
CA LYS A 56 -67.26 -3.43 12.10
C LYS A 56 -66.34 -2.81 11.05
N SER A 57 -66.55 -1.56 10.64
CA SER A 57 -65.62 -0.86 9.74
C SER A 57 -64.21 -0.79 10.31
N SER A 58 -64.05 -0.35 11.56
CA SER A 58 -62.71 -0.30 12.19
C SER A 58 -62.06 -1.67 12.42
N LEU A 59 -62.83 -2.75 12.47
CA LEU A 59 -62.30 -4.11 12.47
C LEU A 59 -61.82 -4.56 11.07
N ILE A 60 -62.54 -4.17 10.01
CA ILE A 60 -62.16 -4.41 8.62
C ILE A 60 -60.90 -3.61 8.27
N GLU A 61 -60.84 -2.33 8.65
CA GLU A 61 -59.64 -1.47 8.53
C GLU A 61 -58.42 -2.15 9.21
N LEU A 62 -58.56 -2.61 10.46
CA LEU A 62 -57.49 -3.31 11.18
C LEU A 62 -57.10 -4.64 10.51
N GLN A 63 -58.07 -5.40 9.99
CA GLN A 63 -57.81 -6.65 9.25
C GLN A 63 -57.00 -6.37 7.97
N GLU A 64 -57.33 -5.30 7.24
CA GLU A 64 -56.60 -4.88 6.03
C GLU A 64 -55.15 -4.49 6.36
N GLN A 65 -54.91 -3.72 7.44
CA GLN A 65 -53.55 -3.41 7.90
C GLN A 65 -52.77 -4.68 8.29
N LEU A 66 -53.40 -5.62 9.01
CA LEU A 66 -52.78 -6.90 9.37
C LEU A 66 -52.47 -7.77 8.15
N GLN A 67 -53.26 -7.67 7.07
CA GLN A 67 -53.03 -8.38 5.82
C GLN A 67 -51.85 -7.83 5.00
N GLN A 68 -51.36 -6.62 5.30
CA GLN A 68 -50.16 -6.03 4.68
C GLN A 68 -48.86 -6.47 5.38
N LEU A 69 -48.93 -6.92 6.64
CA LEU A 69 -47.75 -7.32 7.43
C LEU A 69 -46.87 -8.41 6.77
N PRO A 70 -47.40 -9.44 6.07
CA PRO A 70 -46.57 -10.40 5.34
C PRO A 70 -45.76 -9.78 4.20
N GLY A 71 -46.23 -8.69 3.59
CA GLY A 71 -45.47 -7.93 2.59
C GLY A 71 -44.28 -7.24 3.22
N LEU A 72 -44.49 -6.52 4.33
CA LEU A 72 -43.42 -5.88 5.09
C LEU A 72 -42.37 -6.88 5.63
N ILE A 73 -42.79 -8.11 5.95
CA ILE A 73 -41.87 -9.20 6.31
C ILE A 73 -41.03 -9.63 5.10
N ALA A 74 -41.64 -9.85 3.93
CA ALA A 74 -40.92 -10.22 2.71
C ALA A 74 -39.96 -9.10 2.23
N ASP A 75 -40.35 -7.83 2.38
CA ASP A 75 -39.48 -6.68 2.10
C ASP A 75 -38.28 -6.64 3.06
N LEU A 76 -38.49 -6.92 4.35
CA LEU A 76 -37.42 -7.00 5.35
C LEU A 76 -36.48 -8.21 5.12
N GLU A 77 -37.02 -9.36 4.74
CA GLU A 77 -36.25 -10.56 4.36
C GLU A 77 -35.41 -10.29 3.11
N SER A 78 -35.97 -9.58 2.12
CA SER A 78 -35.24 -9.11 0.93
C SER A 78 -34.13 -8.12 1.29
N MET A 79 -34.39 -7.14 2.16
CA MET A 79 -33.35 -6.23 2.66
C MET A 79 -32.24 -6.97 3.41
N ALA A 80 -32.57 -7.95 4.25
CA ALA A 80 -31.58 -8.77 4.96
C ALA A 80 -30.72 -9.61 3.99
N ALA A 81 -31.32 -10.20 2.95
CA ALA A 81 -30.59 -10.92 1.91
C ALA A 81 -29.65 -10.00 1.11
N ASN A 82 -30.09 -8.78 0.79
CA ASN A 82 -29.27 -7.77 0.11
C ASN A 82 -28.09 -7.30 0.98
N LEU A 83 -28.29 -7.15 2.30
CA LEU A 83 -27.21 -6.84 3.25
C LEU A 83 -26.19 -7.98 3.34
N ALA A 84 -26.63 -9.23 3.50
CA ALA A 84 -25.73 -10.38 3.55
C ALA A 84 -24.93 -10.58 2.25
N HIS A 85 -25.53 -10.29 1.09
CA HIS A 85 -24.80 -10.26 -0.19
C HIS A 85 -23.76 -9.12 -0.23
N LEU A 86 -24.11 -7.93 0.28
CA LEU A 86 -23.22 -6.79 0.31
C LEU A 86 -22.03 -7.03 1.24
N GLU A 87 -22.26 -7.59 2.43
CA GLU A 87 -21.24 -8.04 3.37
C GLU A 87 -20.26 -9.02 2.72
N ALA A 88 -20.76 -10.08 2.06
CA ALA A 88 -19.91 -11.03 1.34
C ALA A 88 -19.11 -10.38 0.19
N SER A 89 -19.66 -9.37 -0.49
CA SER A 89 -18.94 -8.64 -1.54
C SER A 89 -17.87 -7.68 -0.99
N PHE A 90 -18.04 -7.16 0.24
CA PHE A 90 -16.97 -6.43 0.92
C PHE A 90 -15.86 -7.37 1.37
N GLU A 91 -16.17 -8.54 1.94
CA GLU A 91 -15.18 -9.57 2.28
C GLU A 91 -14.39 -10.01 1.03
N GLU A 92 -15.04 -10.18 -0.13
CA GLU A 92 -14.34 -10.45 -1.40
C GLU A 92 -13.37 -9.31 -1.78
N VAL A 93 -13.78 -8.04 -1.66
CA VAL A 93 -12.92 -6.88 -1.98
C VAL A 93 -11.76 -6.74 -1.00
N GLU A 94 -11.97 -6.98 0.29
CA GLU A 94 -10.91 -6.98 1.31
C GLU A 94 -9.85 -8.06 1.03
N ASN A 95 -10.28 -9.28 0.66
CA ASN A 95 -9.36 -10.34 0.24
C ASN A 95 -8.55 -9.97 -1.03
N HIS A 96 -9.18 -9.29 -2.00
CA HIS A 96 -8.46 -8.81 -3.20
C HIS A 96 -7.47 -7.68 -2.88
N LEU A 97 -7.78 -6.80 -1.92
CA LEU A 97 -6.86 -5.74 -1.47
C LEU A 97 -5.65 -6.31 -0.74
N LEU A 98 -5.85 -7.28 0.17
CA LEU A 98 -4.75 -7.99 0.84
C LEU A 98 -3.83 -8.69 -0.17
N HIS A 99 -4.40 -9.37 -1.17
CA HIS A 99 -3.60 -10.00 -2.23
C HIS A 99 -2.81 -8.98 -3.07
N LEU A 100 -3.36 -7.78 -3.31
CA LEU A 100 -2.67 -6.70 -4.00
C LEU A 100 -1.51 -6.13 -3.15
N GLU A 101 -1.69 -6.00 -1.84
CA GLU A 101 -0.63 -5.59 -0.91
C GLU A 101 0.53 -6.59 -0.89
N ASP A 102 0.23 -7.88 -0.76
CA ASP A 102 1.20 -8.99 -0.88
C ASP A 102 1.99 -8.91 -2.19
N LEU A 103 1.31 -8.68 -3.32
CA LEU A 103 1.94 -8.61 -4.64
C LEU A 103 2.82 -7.35 -4.80
N CYS A 104 2.40 -6.21 -4.22
CA CYS A 104 3.19 -4.99 -4.18
C CYS A 104 4.47 -5.21 -3.36
N GLY A 105 4.36 -5.78 -2.16
CA GLY A 105 5.52 -6.09 -1.31
C GLY A 105 6.52 -7.03 -1.97
N GLN A 106 6.03 -8.07 -2.68
CA GLN A 106 6.86 -8.96 -3.49
C GLN A 106 7.58 -8.22 -4.62
N TYR A 107 6.89 -7.35 -5.35
CA TYR A 107 7.48 -6.56 -6.43
C TYR A 107 8.55 -5.58 -5.93
N GLU A 108 8.31 -4.89 -4.81
CA GLU A 108 9.28 -3.98 -4.22
C GLU A 108 10.54 -4.70 -3.73
N LEU A 109 10.36 -5.86 -3.08
CA LEU A 109 11.46 -6.72 -2.64
C LEU A 109 12.31 -7.20 -3.83
N GLU A 110 11.69 -7.64 -4.92
CA GLU A 110 12.42 -8.11 -6.11
C GLU A 110 13.12 -6.96 -6.85
N ARG A 111 12.48 -5.77 -6.92
CA ARG A 111 13.10 -4.54 -7.42
C ARG A 111 14.33 -4.17 -6.59
N TYR A 112 14.28 -4.29 -5.26
CA TYR A 112 15.41 -4.02 -4.37
C TYR A 112 16.58 -4.99 -4.63
N LYS A 113 16.32 -6.31 -4.66
CA LYS A 113 17.33 -7.33 -4.99
C LYS A 113 17.99 -7.06 -6.34
N HIS A 114 17.19 -6.76 -7.36
CA HIS A 114 17.68 -6.46 -8.70
C HIS A 114 18.60 -5.23 -8.70
N MET A 115 18.19 -4.14 -8.05
CA MET A 115 18.98 -2.92 -7.93
C MET A 115 20.31 -3.16 -7.18
N GLN A 116 20.28 -3.91 -6.08
CA GLN A 116 21.48 -4.25 -5.31
C GLN A 116 22.45 -5.14 -6.11
N SER A 117 21.92 -6.14 -6.83
CA SER A 117 22.70 -7.00 -7.72
C SER A 117 23.34 -6.21 -8.87
N GLN A 118 22.58 -5.31 -9.50
CA GLN A 118 23.08 -4.44 -10.57
C GLN A 118 24.17 -3.48 -10.07
N HIS A 119 24.01 -2.91 -8.87
CA HIS A 119 25.04 -2.07 -8.24
C HIS A 119 26.33 -2.88 -7.98
N LEU A 120 26.21 -4.10 -7.45
CA LEU A 120 27.35 -4.99 -7.21
C LEU A 120 28.05 -5.43 -8.51
N GLU A 121 27.30 -5.71 -9.59
CA GLU A 121 27.89 -6.02 -10.89
C GLU A 121 28.62 -4.81 -11.48
N ASN A 122 28.00 -3.63 -11.43
CA ASN A 122 28.62 -2.38 -11.90
C ASN A 122 29.89 -2.05 -11.12
N TYR A 123 29.91 -2.24 -9.79
CA TYR A 123 31.10 -2.09 -8.97
C TYR A 123 32.21 -3.08 -9.37
N LYS A 124 31.88 -4.38 -9.49
CA LYS A 124 32.81 -5.43 -9.95
C LYS A 124 33.32 -5.20 -11.38
N LYS A 125 32.54 -4.52 -12.22
CA LYS A 125 32.90 -4.12 -13.60
C LYS A 125 33.82 -2.90 -13.61
N SER A 126 33.58 -1.93 -12.73
CA SER A 126 34.44 -0.75 -12.54
C SER A 126 35.82 -1.14 -12.02
N LYS A 127 35.88 -1.92 -10.91
CA LYS A 127 37.15 -2.35 -10.31
C LYS A 127 38.01 -3.22 -11.24
N ARG A 128 37.41 -4.02 -12.13
CA ARG A 128 38.16 -4.74 -13.18
C ARG A 128 38.82 -3.80 -14.19
N LYS A 129 38.12 -2.75 -14.63
CA LYS A 129 38.70 -1.73 -15.52
C LYS A 129 39.82 -0.94 -14.86
N GLU A 130 39.63 -0.54 -13.60
CA GLU A 130 40.61 0.20 -12.80
C GLU A 130 41.93 -0.59 -12.64
N LEU A 131 41.83 -1.91 -12.41
CA LEU A 131 42.98 -2.82 -12.36
C LEU A 131 43.63 -3.00 -13.75
N GLU A 132 42.82 -3.07 -14.81
CA GLU A 132 43.30 -3.16 -16.20
C GLU A 132 44.06 -1.89 -16.64
N THR A 133 43.56 -0.69 -16.28
CA THR A 133 44.26 0.58 -16.56
C THR A 133 45.54 0.71 -15.75
N PHE A 134 45.52 0.43 -14.44
CA PHE A 134 46.72 0.46 -13.60
C PHE A 134 47.81 -0.50 -14.11
N LYS A 135 47.41 -1.71 -14.55
CA LYS A 135 48.33 -2.67 -15.18
C LYS A 135 48.90 -2.17 -16.52
N ALA A 136 48.10 -1.46 -17.33
CA ALA A 136 48.57 -0.87 -18.57
C ALA A 136 49.55 0.30 -18.32
N GLU A 137 49.25 1.16 -17.35
CA GLU A 137 50.10 2.28 -16.91
C GLU A 137 51.45 1.78 -16.38
N LEU A 138 51.45 0.80 -15.48
CA LEU A 138 52.68 0.23 -14.91
C LEU A 138 53.56 -0.45 -15.99
N ASN A 139 52.94 -1.13 -16.96
CA ASN A 139 53.66 -1.69 -18.11
C ASN A 139 54.25 -0.60 -19.01
N ALA A 140 53.55 0.53 -19.19
CA ALA A 140 54.05 1.66 -19.97
C ALA A 140 55.23 2.36 -19.25
N GLU A 141 55.12 2.60 -17.94
CA GLU A 141 56.20 3.15 -17.12
C GLU A 141 57.44 2.25 -17.15
N HIS A 142 57.27 0.94 -16.96
CA HIS A 142 58.37 -0.02 -17.07
C HIS A 142 59.04 0.02 -18.45
N THR A 143 58.24 0.05 -19.52
CA THR A 143 58.76 0.12 -20.90
C THR A 143 59.52 1.44 -21.16
N GLN A 144 58.99 2.57 -20.69
CA GLN A 144 59.67 3.87 -20.76
C GLN A 144 61.00 3.85 -19.99
N LYS A 145 61.01 3.35 -18.75
CA LYS A 145 62.19 3.27 -17.90
C LYS A 145 63.30 2.39 -18.49
N VAL A 146 62.94 1.30 -19.17
CA VAL A 146 63.89 0.47 -19.93
C VAL A 146 64.49 1.25 -21.10
N LEU A 147 63.68 1.98 -21.88
CA LEU A 147 64.17 2.81 -23.00
C LEU A 147 65.04 3.99 -22.54
N GLU A 148 64.70 4.64 -21.42
CA GLU A 148 65.52 5.69 -20.81
C GLU A 148 66.87 5.16 -20.31
N MET A 149 66.89 3.96 -19.73
CA MET A 149 68.11 3.27 -19.32
C MET A 149 68.99 2.89 -20.52
N GLU A 150 68.41 2.31 -21.57
CA GLU A 150 69.11 1.97 -22.81
C GLU A 150 69.69 3.24 -23.48
N HIS A 151 68.90 4.30 -23.60
CA HIS A 151 69.36 5.56 -24.17
C HIS A 151 70.49 6.19 -23.33
N THR A 152 70.39 6.14 -22.00
CA THR A 152 71.44 6.60 -21.08
C THR A 152 72.73 5.79 -21.25
N GLN A 153 72.64 4.48 -21.42
CA GLN A 153 73.78 3.61 -21.71
C GLN A 153 74.40 3.94 -23.08
N GLN A 154 73.57 4.12 -24.10
CA GLN A 154 74.00 4.46 -25.46
C GLN A 154 74.69 5.83 -25.52
N MET A 155 74.20 6.83 -24.77
CA MET A 155 74.87 8.14 -24.65
C MET A 155 76.24 8.01 -23.99
N LYS A 156 76.37 7.30 -22.86
CA LYS A 156 77.68 7.05 -22.21
C LYS A 156 78.69 6.38 -23.16
N LEU A 157 78.24 5.42 -23.97
CA LEU A 157 79.09 4.76 -24.98
C LEU A 157 79.51 5.72 -26.10
N LYS A 158 78.59 6.58 -26.57
CA LYS A 158 78.85 7.57 -27.63
C LYS A 158 79.75 8.72 -27.17
N GLU A 159 79.62 9.18 -25.93
CA GLU A 159 80.54 10.16 -25.32
C GLU A 159 81.95 9.57 -25.17
N ARG A 160 82.05 8.33 -24.69
CA ARG A 160 83.32 7.58 -24.62
C ARG A 160 83.95 7.41 -26.01
N GLN A 161 83.17 7.11 -27.04
CA GLN A 161 83.66 7.09 -28.43
C GLN A 161 84.18 8.46 -28.88
N LYS A 162 83.42 9.54 -28.66
CA LYS A 162 83.83 10.91 -29.01
C LYS A 162 85.15 11.29 -28.33
N PHE A 163 85.33 10.94 -27.05
CA PHE A 163 86.56 11.21 -26.31
C PHE A 163 87.80 10.55 -26.95
N PHE A 164 87.68 9.30 -27.41
CA PHE A 164 88.76 8.62 -28.13
C PHE A 164 89.02 9.21 -29.53
N GLU A 165 87.96 9.59 -30.26
CA GLU A 165 88.08 10.27 -31.56
C GLU A 165 88.79 11.62 -31.42
N GLU A 166 88.43 12.41 -30.40
CA GLU A 166 89.02 13.72 -30.13
C GLU A 166 90.51 13.59 -29.72
N ALA A 167 90.86 12.57 -28.94
CA ALA A 167 92.25 12.25 -28.63
C ALA A 167 93.05 11.82 -29.87
N PHE A 168 92.47 11.00 -30.75
CA PHE A 168 93.11 10.59 -32.01
C PHE A 168 93.30 11.77 -32.99
N GLN A 169 92.32 12.67 -33.07
CA GLN A 169 92.44 13.91 -33.86
C GLN A 169 93.58 14.80 -33.34
N GLN A 170 93.72 14.95 -32.02
CA GLN A 170 94.83 15.69 -31.41
C GLN A 170 96.20 15.03 -31.71
N ASP A 171 96.30 13.70 -31.59
CA ASP A 171 97.50 12.93 -31.95
C ASP A 171 97.87 13.15 -33.44
N MET A 172 96.89 13.10 -34.35
CA MET A 172 97.09 13.32 -35.79
C MET A 172 97.52 14.77 -36.09
N GLU A 173 96.89 15.77 -35.48
CA GLU A 173 97.26 17.18 -35.64
C GLU A 173 98.67 17.46 -35.08
N GLN A 174 99.04 16.84 -33.95
CA GLN A 174 100.41 16.91 -33.42
C GLN A 174 101.42 16.29 -34.38
N TYR A 175 101.13 15.12 -34.95
CA TYR A 175 102.00 14.47 -35.93
C TYR A 175 102.19 15.33 -37.18
N LEU A 176 101.11 15.87 -37.75
CA LEU A 176 101.17 16.77 -38.92
C LEU A 176 101.92 18.08 -38.63
N SER A 177 101.84 18.60 -37.40
CA SER A 177 102.51 19.83 -36.99
C SER A 177 104.00 19.65 -36.65
N THR A 178 104.41 18.46 -36.18
CA THR A 178 105.73 18.23 -35.56
C THR A 178 106.59 17.20 -36.28
N GLY A 179 106.01 16.36 -37.16
CA GLY A 179 106.69 15.30 -37.90
C GLY A 179 106.94 14.00 -37.13
N TYR A 180 106.63 13.95 -35.82
CA TYR A 180 106.84 12.81 -34.94
C TYR A 180 105.70 12.74 -33.91
N LEU A 181 105.34 11.54 -33.45
CA LEU A 181 104.18 11.30 -32.58
C LEU A 181 104.59 10.83 -31.18
N GLN A 182 104.13 11.50 -30.12
CA GLN A 182 104.60 11.32 -28.73
C GLN A 182 103.64 10.49 -27.85
N ILE A 183 103.22 9.32 -28.34
CA ILE A 183 102.19 8.47 -27.69
C ILE A 183 102.54 8.08 -26.24
N ALA A 184 103.82 7.86 -25.94
CA ALA A 184 104.25 7.14 -24.73
C ALA A 184 104.44 8.00 -23.47
N GLU A 185 104.66 9.32 -23.61
CA GLU A 185 105.15 10.17 -22.50
C GLU A 185 104.05 10.99 -21.82
N ARG A 186 102.89 11.14 -22.45
CA ARG A 186 101.78 11.99 -21.97
C ARG A 186 100.57 11.22 -21.40
N ARG A 187 100.65 9.89 -21.33
CA ARG A 187 99.55 9.02 -20.88
C ARG A 187 99.79 8.52 -19.47
N GLU A 188 98.99 8.98 -18.51
CA GLU A 188 98.82 8.23 -17.26
C GLU A 188 98.29 6.82 -17.60
N PRO A 189 98.59 5.79 -16.79
CA PRO A 189 98.23 4.41 -17.11
C PRO A 189 96.72 4.27 -17.38
N MET A 190 96.38 3.79 -18.58
CA MET A 190 94.99 3.61 -18.98
C MET A 190 94.33 2.55 -18.09
N GLY A 191 93.49 2.99 -17.15
CA GLY A 191 92.68 2.11 -16.31
C GLY A 191 91.82 1.21 -17.19
N SER A 192 92.11 -0.10 -17.14
CA SER A 192 91.39 -1.22 -17.76
C SER A 192 90.49 -0.89 -18.96
N MET A 193 91.02 -0.99 -20.19
CA MET A 193 90.21 -1.07 -21.41
C MET A 193 89.44 -2.41 -21.55
N SER A 194 89.14 -3.09 -20.44
CA SER A 194 88.68 -4.48 -20.37
C SER A 194 87.68 -4.69 -19.25
N SER A 195 86.53 -4.01 -19.36
CA SER A 195 85.31 -4.40 -18.66
C SER A 195 84.11 -4.10 -19.56
N MET A 196 83.46 -5.17 -20.04
CA MET A 196 82.02 -5.13 -20.18
C MET A 196 81.49 -5.08 -18.76
N GLU A 197 81.19 -3.88 -18.25
CA GLU A 197 80.57 -3.70 -16.94
C GLU A 197 79.12 -4.17 -17.03
N VAL A 198 78.96 -5.50 -16.95
CA VAL A 198 77.71 -6.13 -16.58
C VAL A 198 77.34 -5.54 -15.22
N ASN A 199 76.20 -4.88 -15.13
CA ASN A 199 75.69 -4.36 -13.86
C ASN A 199 75.28 -5.55 -12.99
N VAL A 200 76.22 -6.14 -12.25
CA VAL A 200 75.98 -7.28 -11.34
C VAL A 200 74.90 -6.90 -10.32
N ASP A 201 74.95 -5.67 -9.84
CA ASP A 201 74.00 -5.00 -8.95
C ASP A 201 72.55 -5.00 -9.48
N MET A 202 72.35 -5.03 -10.80
CA MET A 202 71.01 -5.16 -11.43
C MET A 202 70.56 -6.62 -11.56
N LEU A 203 71.51 -7.57 -11.55
CA LEU A 203 71.23 -9.00 -11.64
C LEU A 203 70.87 -9.57 -10.26
N GLU A 204 71.55 -9.11 -9.20
CA GLU A 204 71.25 -9.44 -7.79
C GLU A 204 69.84 -8.97 -7.38
N GLN A 205 69.30 -7.94 -8.02
CA GLN A 205 67.95 -7.43 -7.76
C GLN A 205 66.83 -8.21 -8.48
N MET A 206 67.18 -9.21 -9.31
CA MET A 206 66.20 -9.98 -10.08
C MET A 206 65.66 -11.22 -9.33
N ASP A 207 66.34 -11.66 -8.26
CA ASP A 207 66.03 -12.88 -7.49
C ASP A 207 65.10 -12.64 -6.27
N LEU A 208 64.54 -11.43 -6.10
CA LEU A 208 63.61 -11.09 -5.01
C LEU A 208 62.18 -10.72 -5.46
N MET A 209 61.66 -11.42 -6.48
CA MET A 209 60.21 -11.67 -6.57
C MET A 209 59.91 -13.00 -5.92
N ASP A 210 59.65 -12.94 -4.62
CA ASP A 210 59.45 -14.09 -3.75
C ASP A 210 58.28 -14.96 -4.24
N ILE A 211 58.56 -16.21 -4.62
CA ILE A 211 57.56 -17.13 -5.20
C ILE A 211 56.72 -17.81 -4.09
N SER A 212 56.59 -17.14 -2.94
CA SER A 212 56.26 -17.75 -1.65
C SER A 212 55.25 -16.97 -0.81
N ASP A 213 54.39 -16.15 -1.41
CA ASP A 213 53.12 -15.75 -0.77
C ASP A 213 51.98 -16.76 -1.08
N GLN A 214 52.34 -18.05 -1.06
CA GLN A 214 51.40 -19.16 -1.16
C GLN A 214 50.44 -19.18 0.03
N GLU A 215 50.86 -18.65 1.18
CA GLU A 215 50.02 -18.52 2.38
C GLU A 215 48.84 -17.56 2.13
N ALA A 216 49.03 -16.42 1.46
CA ALA A 216 47.92 -15.55 1.08
C ALA A 216 46.96 -16.21 0.04
N LEU A 217 47.48 -17.02 -0.88
CA LEU A 217 46.66 -17.79 -1.82
C LEU A 217 45.82 -18.86 -1.10
N ASP A 218 46.43 -19.60 -0.18
CA ASP A 218 45.73 -20.61 0.62
C ASP A 218 44.68 -19.95 1.54
N VAL A 219 44.95 -18.78 2.14
CA VAL A 219 43.96 -18.02 2.90
C VAL A 219 42.80 -17.57 1.99
N PHE A 220 43.07 -17.10 0.77
CA PHE A 220 42.01 -16.68 -0.16
C PHE A 220 41.13 -17.85 -0.65
N LEU A 221 41.73 -19.02 -0.88
CA LEU A 221 40.99 -20.22 -1.29
C LEU A 221 40.19 -20.84 -0.13
N ASN A 222 40.75 -20.89 1.08
CA ASN A 222 40.08 -21.47 2.25
C ASN A 222 39.04 -20.53 2.88
N SER A 223 39.12 -19.21 2.67
CA SER A 223 38.09 -18.25 3.11
C SER A 223 36.81 -18.29 2.27
N GLY A 224 36.75 -19.14 1.24
CA GLY A 224 35.62 -19.26 0.31
C GLY A 224 34.58 -20.34 0.64
N GLY A 225 34.70 -21.05 1.77
CA GLY A 225 33.82 -22.19 2.09
C GLY A 225 33.74 -22.50 3.58
N GLU A 226 32.76 -21.91 4.27
CA GLU A 226 32.48 -22.17 5.69
C GLU A 226 31.62 -23.43 5.93
N GLU A 227 31.95 -24.57 5.30
CA GLU A 227 31.50 -25.88 5.81
C GLU A 227 32.41 -27.08 5.49
N ASN A 228 32.67 -27.87 6.54
CA ASN A 228 32.99 -29.30 6.57
C ASN A 228 34.37 -29.80 6.02
N PRO A 229 35.34 -30.16 6.89
CA PRO A 229 36.58 -30.83 6.48
C PRO A 229 36.46 -32.36 6.46
N VAL A 230 36.95 -33.05 5.41
CA VAL A 230 37.70 -34.34 5.52
C VAL A 230 38.26 -34.84 4.16
N LEU A 231 39.60 -34.86 4.08
CA LEU A 231 40.50 -35.79 3.36
C LEU A 231 40.46 -36.00 1.83
N SER A 232 41.61 -36.48 1.33
CA SER A 232 41.96 -36.74 -0.07
C SER A 232 41.96 -38.27 -0.38
N PRO A 233 42.56 -38.78 -1.48
CA PRO A 233 41.81 -39.17 -2.67
C PRO A 233 41.80 -40.68 -2.97
N GLY A 234 40.76 -41.16 -3.66
CA GLY A 234 40.66 -42.55 -4.13
C GLY A 234 39.74 -42.70 -5.34
N LEU A 235 40.19 -43.46 -6.34
CA LEU A 235 39.53 -43.75 -7.63
C LEU A 235 38.03 -44.11 -7.53
N GLY A 236 37.21 -43.60 -8.45
CA GLY A 236 35.75 -43.82 -8.53
C GLY A 236 35.32 -45.19 -9.12
N PRO A 237 34.14 -45.33 -9.79
CA PRO A 237 33.53 -44.33 -10.70
C PRO A 237 32.03 -44.00 -10.50
N GLU A 238 31.65 -42.80 -10.97
CA GLU A 238 30.40 -42.37 -11.64
C GLU A 238 28.95 -42.49 -11.07
N THR A 239 28.19 -41.42 -11.41
CA THR A 239 26.72 -41.29 -11.60
C THR A 239 25.75 -41.18 -10.40
N ASP A 240 25.43 -39.92 -10.08
CA ASP A 240 24.09 -39.29 -10.05
C ASP A 240 23.01 -39.66 -9.00
N THR A 241 22.68 -38.71 -8.11
CA THR A 241 21.40 -37.93 -8.09
C THR A 241 21.03 -37.39 -6.69
N CYS A 242 21.03 -36.05 -6.58
CA CYS A 242 20.28 -35.17 -5.64
C CYS A 242 20.32 -35.31 -4.09
N GLN A 243 20.77 -34.20 -3.48
CA GLN A 243 20.06 -33.40 -2.45
C GLN A 243 19.91 -33.95 -1.01
N ASN A 244 20.83 -33.50 -0.16
CA ASN A 244 20.64 -32.71 1.06
C ASN A 244 19.32 -32.85 1.87
N GLU A 245 19.43 -33.19 3.15
CA GLU A 245 19.23 -32.24 4.28
C GLU A 245 19.39 -32.95 5.65
N ILE A 246 20.35 -32.54 6.49
CA ILE A 246 20.32 -32.75 7.95
C ILE A 246 20.87 -31.49 8.63
N THR A 247 20.02 -30.82 9.41
CA THR A 247 20.40 -29.83 10.43
C THR A 247 20.40 -30.51 11.81
N LEU A 248 21.33 -30.13 12.71
CA LEU A 248 21.11 -29.84 14.17
C LEU A 248 22.35 -30.03 15.08
N GLN A 249 23.14 -28.95 15.18
CA GLN A 249 23.44 -28.20 16.42
C GLN A 249 23.31 -28.87 17.81
N VAL A 250 24.34 -28.65 18.66
CA VAL A 250 24.33 -28.62 20.15
C VAL A 250 25.62 -27.88 20.63
N PRO A 251 25.80 -27.47 21.92
CA PRO A 251 24.85 -27.30 23.04
C PRO A 251 25.02 -26.00 23.90
N ASN A 252 24.06 -25.77 24.84
CA ASN A 252 24.14 -24.98 26.11
C ASN A 252 24.25 -23.43 26.03
N ALA A 253 23.80 -22.62 27.00
CA ALA A 253 22.78 -22.66 28.10
C ALA A 253 22.74 -21.22 28.74
N SER A 254 21.93 -20.78 29.73
CA SER A 254 20.98 -21.39 30.70
C SER A 254 19.97 -20.31 31.20
N GLU A 255 18.86 -20.71 31.85
CA GLU A 255 17.97 -19.89 32.74
C GLU A 255 17.20 -18.70 32.08
N SER A 256 15.91 -18.40 32.37
CA SER A 256 14.91 -18.92 33.34
C SER A 256 13.46 -18.49 32.98
N LEU A 257 12.42 -19.31 33.33
CA LEU A 257 11.00 -19.02 33.76
C LEU A 257 10.13 -17.94 33.03
N PRO A 258 8.78 -17.98 32.87
CA PRO A 258 7.68 -18.83 33.45
C PRO A 258 6.94 -19.75 32.43
N GLU A 259 6.16 -20.79 32.79
CA GLU A 259 4.80 -20.89 33.41
C GLU A 259 3.62 -20.81 32.39
N SER A 260 2.41 -21.27 32.74
CA SER A 260 1.29 -21.56 31.82
C SER A 260 -0.10 -21.15 32.40
N PRO A 261 -1.29 -21.56 31.89
CA PRO A 261 -2.19 -20.63 31.18
C PRO A 261 -3.57 -20.42 31.85
N SER A 262 -4.35 -19.41 31.40
CA SER A 262 -5.84 -19.38 31.42
C SER A 262 -6.45 -18.09 30.82
N ALA A 263 -7.75 -18.13 30.46
CA ALA A 263 -8.57 -17.00 29.98
C ALA A 263 -9.50 -16.45 31.08
N PRO A 264 -10.08 -15.23 30.92
CA PRO A 264 -11.48 -15.06 30.43
C PRO A 264 -11.61 -13.91 29.39
N SER A 265 -12.71 -13.61 28.67
CA SER A 265 -14.18 -13.87 28.74
C SER A 265 -15.06 -12.77 29.40
N VAL A 266 -15.78 -12.02 28.54
CA VAL A 266 -17.15 -11.45 28.71
C VAL A 266 -17.39 -10.16 29.55
N CYS A 267 -17.50 -9.03 28.82
CA CYS A 267 -18.59 -8.03 28.73
C CYS A 267 -19.11 -7.15 29.92
N THR A 268 -19.33 -5.86 29.56
CA THR A 268 -20.33 -4.84 30.01
C THR A 268 -20.20 -4.09 31.37
N GLU A 269 -20.15 -2.74 31.29
CA GLU A 269 -21.15 -1.78 31.85
C GLU A 269 -20.62 -0.50 32.57
N SER A 270 -21.23 0.65 32.22
CA SER A 270 -21.41 1.95 32.94
C SER A 270 -20.27 2.68 33.69
N ALA A 271 -19.73 3.70 33.02
CA ALA A 271 -19.95 5.14 33.30
C ALA A 271 -19.45 5.86 34.60
N THR A 272 -18.91 7.06 34.36
CA THR A 272 -18.82 8.25 35.26
C THR A 272 -17.75 8.27 36.36
N LEU A 273 -16.70 9.10 36.16
CA LEU A 273 -16.43 10.31 36.97
C LEU A 273 -15.27 11.14 36.37
N ASP A 274 -15.15 12.39 36.81
CA ASP A 274 -14.30 13.48 36.25
C ASP A 274 -13.27 13.98 37.31
N PRO A 275 -12.57 15.13 37.15
CA PRO A 275 -11.17 15.26 36.72
C PRO A 275 -10.17 15.62 37.86
N SER A 276 -8.85 15.59 37.58
CA SER A 276 -7.93 16.72 37.87
C SER A 276 -6.51 16.54 37.30
N GLU A 277 -5.84 17.68 37.06
CA GLU A 277 -4.39 17.96 37.09
C GLU A 277 -3.33 17.01 36.47
N GLY A 278 -2.61 17.57 35.49
CA GLY A 278 -1.21 17.93 35.74
C GLY A 278 -0.12 17.16 34.96
N GLY A 279 0.34 17.71 33.83
CA GLY A 279 1.53 17.22 33.13
C GLY A 279 1.78 17.91 31.80
N GLU A 280 2.54 19.01 31.80
CA GLU A 280 2.95 19.70 30.57
C GLU A 280 4.04 18.90 29.83
N CYS A 281 3.93 18.78 28.51
CA CYS A 281 4.99 18.33 27.61
C CYS A 281 4.97 19.18 26.32
N PRO A 282 6.11 19.40 25.66
CA PRO A 282 6.32 20.59 24.83
C PRO A 282 5.66 20.54 23.45
N LEU A 283 5.04 21.65 23.06
CA LEU A 283 4.58 21.91 21.70
C LEU A 283 5.77 22.24 20.79
N VAL A 284 6.06 21.35 19.83
CA VAL A 284 7.00 21.62 18.73
C VAL A 284 6.22 22.26 17.57
N GLN A 285 6.81 23.30 16.95
CA GLN A 285 6.24 24.01 15.80
C GLN A 285 6.89 23.56 14.47
N SER A 286 6.39 24.12 13.36
CA SER A 286 6.68 23.80 11.95
C SER A 286 5.97 22.54 11.41
N ASP A 287 5.58 22.47 10.13
CA ASP A 287 5.91 23.39 9.02
C ASP A 287 4.66 23.80 8.18
N GLU A 288 4.79 24.82 7.32
CA GLU A 288 3.67 25.49 6.61
C GLU A 288 3.83 25.64 5.07
N GLU A 289 3.35 24.66 4.30
CA GLU A 289 3.09 24.70 2.83
C GLU A 289 1.94 23.70 2.52
N GLU A 290 1.06 23.83 1.51
CA GLU A 290 0.65 24.94 0.62
C GLU A 290 -0.93 24.92 0.62
N VAL A 291 -1.79 25.25 -0.36
CA VAL A 291 -1.72 25.62 -1.80
C VAL A 291 -2.63 26.83 -2.07
N GLN A 292 -2.21 27.78 -2.91
CA GLN A 292 -3.10 28.84 -3.42
C GLN A 292 -3.81 28.42 -4.72
N VAL A 293 -5.15 28.52 -4.77
CA VAL A 293 -5.95 28.22 -5.98
C VAL A 293 -6.77 29.43 -6.41
N ASP A 294 -6.17 30.30 -7.23
CA ASP A 294 -6.86 31.43 -7.86
C ASP A 294 -7.94 30.93 -8.83
N THR A 295 -9.22 31.09 -8.46
CA THR A 295 -10.36 30.93 -9.38
C THR A 295 -11.00 32.29 -9.63
N ALA A 296 -10.42 33.04 -10.56
CA ALA A 296 -10.85 34.39 -10.89
C ALA A 296 -12.01 34.44 -11.92
N LEU A 297 -12.82 35.50 -11.83
CA LEU A 297 -13.86 35.93 -12.79
C LEU A 297 -14.99 34.94 -13.12
N ALA A 298 -16.14 35.19 -12.49
CA ALA A 298 -17.42 35.26 -13.19
C ALA A 298 -18.07 36.61 -12.86
N THR A 299 -17.99 37.58 -13.78
CA THR A 299 -18.52 38.93 -13.55
C THR A 299 -20.05 38.98 -13.62
N SER A 300 -20.64 39.69 -12.67
CA SER A 300 -22.06 40.02 -12.59
C SER A 300 -22.68 40.53 -13.89
N HIS A 301 -23.91 40.11 -14.16
CA HIS A 301 -24.96 41.03 -14.61
C HIS A 301 -26.26 40.68 -13.87
N ALA A 302 -27.12 41.68 -13.69
CA ALA A 302 -28.28 41.60 -12.80
C ALA A 302 -29.61 41.89 -13.52
N ASP A 303 -30.67 41.50 -12.82
CA ASP A 303 -31.99 42.13 -12.80
C ASP A 303 -33.07 41.73 -13.84
N SER A 304 -34.31 41.92 -13.40
CA SER A 304 -35.53 42.22 -14.16
C SER A 304 -36.25 41.08 -14.90
N GLN A 305 -36.99 40.32 -14.10
CA GLN A 305 -38.19 39.56 -14.48
C GLN A 305 -39.24 40.44 -15.20
N ALA A 306 -39.49 40.22 -16.50
CA ALA A 306 -40.63 40.81 -17.21
C ALA A 306 -41.10 39.96 -18.42
N THR A 307 -42.36 39.51 -18.37
CA THR A 307 -43.21 39.11 -19.52
C THR A 307 -43.84 40.37 -20.16
N PRO A 308 -44.29 40.41 -21.45
CA PRO A 308 -45.03 39.33 -22.13
C PRO A 308 -44.85 39.21 -23.67
N ASP A 309 -45.68 38.35 -24.28
CA ASP A 309 -46.21 38.34 -25.66
C ASP A 309 -45.30 38.67 -26.86
N ALA A 310 -45.05 37.65 -27.70
CA ALA A 310 -45.01 37.79 -29.15
C ALA A 310 -45.32 36.46 -29.88
N SER A 311 -46.42 36.47 -30.65
CA SER A 311 -46.79 35.61 -31.78
C SER A 311 -45.75 34.62 -32.34
N ASP A 312 -46.06 33.33 -32.34
CA ASP A 312 -45.43 32.30 -33.20
C ASP A 312 -46.45 31.87 -34.27
N ASP A 313 -46.19 32.23 -35.53
CA ASP A 313 -47.14 32.05 -36.64
C ASP A 313 -46.44 32.19 -38.02
N SER A 314 -45.92 31.08 -38.59
CA SER A 314 -45.83 30.84 -40.05
C SER A 314 -45.21 29.48 -40.41
N ASP A 315 -46.01 28.59 -40.99
CA ASP A 315 -45.54 27.51 -41.85
C ASP A 315 -44.83 28.05 -43.11
N SER A 316 -43.83 27.34 -43.63
CA SER A 316 -43.50 27.39 -45.06
C SER A 316 -42.72 26.16 -45.52
N ASN A 317 -43.41 25.33 -46.30
CA ASN A 317 -42.91 24.14 -46.98
C ASN A 317 -41.68 24.44 -47.87
N GLN A 318 -40.82 23.44 -48.05
CA GLN A 318 -39.91 23.37 -49.19
C GLN A 318 -40.08 22.02 -49.92
N GLU A 319 -40.82 22.05 -51.03
CA GLU A 319 -40.94 20.95 -51.98
C GLU A 319 -40.85 21.52 -53.40
N VAL A 320 -40.11 20.81 -54.28
CA VAL A 320 -39.70 21.20 -55.66
C VAL A 320 -38.59 22.26 -55.75
#